data_AF-A0A6N0BU60-F1
#
_entry.id   AF-A0A6N0BU60-F1
#
_cell.length_a   1.000
_cell.length_b   1.000
_cell.length_c   1.000
_cell.angle_alpha   90.00
_cell.angle_beta   90.00
_cell.angle_gamma   90.00
#
_symmetry.space_group_name_H-M   'P 1'
#
loop_
_entity.id
_entity.type
_entity.pdbx_description
1 polymer ?
#
loop_
_entity_poly.entity_id
_entity_poly.type
_entity_poly.pdbx_seq_one_letter_code
_entity_poly.pdbx_strand_id
1 'polypeptide(L)'
;MKSYIRTGVLLALLGMVGAATAQTCEQAWADYNEFKKRAEMDPAQYPLTSYGAAVRAACGPEALPAPPGTDTPPPPRVRKSKPVSPPEKPKAPPTN
;
A
#
# COMPACT_ATOMS: atom_id res chain seq x y z
N MET A 1 -47.58 4.94 35.48
CA MET A 1 -47.39 4.99 34.01
C MET A 1 -46.48 6.19 33.71
N LYS A 2 -45.21 5.94 33.41
CA LYS A 2 -44.21 6.99 33.18
C LYS A 2 -43.44 6.68 31.90
N SER A 3 -43.19 7.75 31.15
CA SER A 3 -42.96 7.81 29.71
C SER A 3 -41.68 7.17 29.20
N TYR A 4 -41.77 6.60 28.00
CA TYR A 4 -40.67 6.30 27.11
C TYR A 4 -40.02 7.60 26.63
N ILE A 5 -38.75 7.82 26.96
CA ILE A 5 -37.94 8.85 26.31
C ILE A 5 -36.83 8.14 25.57
N ARG A 6 -36.98 8.16 24.24
CA ARG A 6 -35.99 7.93 23.19
C ARG A 6 -34.56 8.28 23.61
N THR A 7 -33.81 7.31 24.11
CA THR A 7 -32.34 7.37 24.21
C THR A 7 -31.74 6.73 22.96
N GLY A 8 -32.10 7.26 21.80
CA GLY A 8 -31.66 6.76 20.52
C GLY A 8 -31.29 7.93 19.62
N VAL A 9 -30.09 7.86 19.06
CA VAL A 9 -29.56 8.72 17.99
C VAL A 9 -29.02 10.07 18.47
N LEU A 10 -27.81 10.07 19.05
CA LEU A 10 -26.88 11.21 19.00
C LEU A 10 -25.44 10.78 19.36
N LEU A 11 -24.95 9.75 18.65
CA LEU A 11 -23.55 9.27 18.73
C LEU A 11 -22.98 9.10 17.30
N ALA A 12 -23.29 10.04 16.41
CA ALA A 12 -22.95 9.97 14.97
C ALA A 12 -22.08 11.15 14.50
N LEU A 13 -21.24 11.71 15.37
CA LEU A 13 -20.27 12.77 15.02
C LEU A 13 -18.91 12.55 15.70
N LEU A 14 -18.35 11.35 15.57
CA LEU A 14 -16.90 11.16 15.68
C LEU A 14 -16.42 10.46 14.41
N GLY A 15 -15.49 11.09 13.68
CA GLY A 15 -14.67 10.38 12.71
C GLY A 15 -14.67 10.93 11.28
N MET A 16 -14.49 12.24 11.10
CA MET A 16 -13.89 12.76 9.86
C MET A 16 -12.80 13.78 10.19
N VAL A 17 -11.63 13.25 10.57
CA VAL A 17 -10.36 13.97 10.46
C VAL A 17 -9.39 12.97 9.83
N GLY A 18 -8.93 13.29 8.62
CA GLY A 18 -7.97 12.49 7.87
C GLY A 18 -6.66 12.35 8.64
N ALA A 19 -6.36 11.12 9.03
CA ALA A 19 -5.01 10.64 9.26
C ALA A 19 -4.82 9.48 8.28
N ALA A 20 -3.61 9.26 7.77
CA ALA A 20 -3.22 7.91 7.44
C ALA A 20 -3.38 7.13 8.76
N THR A 21 -4.54 6.51 8.98
CA THR A 21 -4.81 5.84 10.22
C THR A 21 -3.81 4.71 10.25
N ALA A 22 -2.91 4.72 11.24
CA ALA A 22 -2.18 3.53 11.58
C ALA A 22 -3.27 2.46 11.79
N GLN A 23 -3.47 1.58 10.81
CA GLN A 23 -4.38 0.46 10.96
C GLN A 23 -3.92 -0.24 12.23
N THR A 24 -4.80 -0.31 13.23
CA THR A 24 -4.47 -1.05 14.43
C THR A 24 -4.20 -2.49 14.03
N CYS A 25 -3.36 -3.18 14.78
CA CYS A 25 -3.07 -4.58 14.51
C CYS A 25 -4.37 -5.41 14.41
N GLU A 26 -5.37 -5.12 15.24
CA GLU A 26 -6.68 -5.78 15.18
C GLU A 26 -7.43 -5.51 13.88
N GLN A 27 -7.46 -4.26 13.40
CA GLN A 27 -8.15 -3.92 12.15
C GLN A 27 -7.48 -4.58 10.96
N ALA A 28 -6.14 -4.62 10.92
CA ALA A 28 -5.40 -5.28 9.85
C ALA A 28 -5.70 -6.79 9.80
N TRP A 29 -5.81 -7.44 10.97
CA TRP A 29 -6.23 -8.85 11.04
C TRP A 29 -7.67 -9.07 10.62
N ALA A 30 -8.59 -8.16 10.95
CA ALA A 30 -9.98 -8.24 10.52
C ALA A 30 -10.08 -8.17 8.98
N ASP A 31 -9.43 -7.19 8.37
CA ASP A 31 -9.41 -7.00 6.91
C ASP A 31 -8.75 -8.21 6.21
N TYR A 32 -7.65 -8.73 6.76
CA TYR A 32 -6.97 -9.92 6.25
C TYR A 32 -7.85 -11.16 6.31
N ASN A 33 -8.59 -11.37 7.41
CA ASN A 33 -9.49 -12.50 7.55
C ASN A 33 -10.74 -12.38 6.66
N GLU A 34 -11.25 -11.16 6.46
CA GLU A 34 -12.32 -10.90 5.50
C GLU A 34 -11.87 -11.21 4.07
N PHE A 35 -10.66 -10.78 3.71
CA PHE A 35 -10.05 -11.11 2.42
C PHE A 35 -9.90 -12.62 2.23
N LYS A 36 -9.38 -13.34 3.23
CA LYS A 36 -9.26 -14.81 3.20
C LYS A 36 -10.58 -15.55 2.95
N LYS A 37 -11.70 -15.01 3.43
CA LYS A 37 -13.03 -15.61 3.22
C LYS A 37 -13.54 -15.40 1.79
N ARG A 38 -13.10 -14.34 1.12
CA ARG A 38 -13.57 -13.96 -0.22
C ARG A 38 -12.66 -14.46 -1.34
N ALA A 39 -11.36 -14.44 -1.11
CA ALA A 39 -10.38 -14.88 -2.07
C ALA A 39 -10.19 -16.39 -1.90
N GLU A 40 -10.63 -17.20 -2.87
CA GLU A 40 -10.31 -18.63 -2.90
C GLU A 40 -8.87 -18.83 -3.43
N MET A 41 -7.90 -18.65 -2.54
CA MET A 41 -6.47 -18.83 -2.86
C MET A 41 -5.82 -19.88 -1.97
N ASP A 42 -4.66 -20.36 -2.40
CA ASP A 42 -3.83 -21.25 -1.60
C ASP A 42 -3.42 -20.56 -0.27
N PRO A 43 -3.46 -21.28 0.87
CA PRO A 43 -3.10 -20.75 2.19
C PRO A 43 -1.73 -20.07 2.27
N ALA A 44 -0.74 -20.54 1.50
CA ALA A 44 0.61 -19.98 1.50
C ALA A 44 0.69 -18.63 0.77
N GLN A 45 -0.33 -18.28 -0.02
CA GLN A 45 -0.36 -17.05 -0.81
C GLN A 45 -0.95 -15.86 -0.04
N TYR A 46 -1.83 -16.08 0.94
CA TYR A 46 -2.45 -14.96 1.68
C TYR A 46 -1.43 -14.03 2.35
N PRO A 47 -0.36 -14.52 3.04
CA PRO A 47 0.64 -13.65 3.65
C PRO A 47 1.39 -12.78 2.64
N LEU A 48 1.41 -13.18 1.36
CA LEU A 48 2.11 -12.49 0.28
C LEU A 48 1.26 -11.35 -0.34
N THR A 49 0.00 -11.21 0.08
CA THR A 49 -0.89 -10.17 -0.43
C THR A 49 -0.69 -8.82 0.27
N SER A 50 -1.29 -7.76 -0.28
CA SER A 50 -1.32 -6.44 0.35
C SER A 50 -1.94 -6.47 1.76
N TYR A 51 -2.94 -7.31 2.00
CA TYR A 51 -3.54 -7.49 3.32
C TYR A 51 -2.58 -8.18 4.30
N GLY A 52 -1.83 -9.19 3.83
CA GLY A 52 -0.77 -9.81 4.64
C GLY A 52 0.36 -8.82 4.96
N ALA A 53 0.76 -8.00 3.99
CA ALA A 53 1.72 -6.92 4.19
C ALA A 53 1.23 -5.86 5.19
N ALA A 54 -0.06 -5.51 5.15
CA ALA A 54 -0.68 -4.59 6.10
C ALA A 54 -0.64 -5.14 7.54
N VAL A 55 -0.95 -6.43 7.74
CA VAL A 55 -0.80 -7.10 9.04
C VAL A 55 0.64 -7.06 9.53
N ARG A 56 1.64 -7.32 8.67
CA ARG A 56 3.06 -7.21 9.05
C ARG A 56 3.48 -5.78 9.39
N ALA A 57 2.97 -4.79 8.66
CA ALA A 57 3.25 -3.38 8.92
C ALA A 57 2.61 -2.90 10.23
N ALA A 58 1.42 -3.39 10.58
CA ALA A 58 0.67 -2.97 11.77
C ALA A 58 1.05 -3.77 13.04
N CYS A 59 1.25 -5.09 12.92
CA CYS A 59 1.50 -6.00 14.04
C CYS A 59 2.97 -6.38 14.21
N GLY A 60 3.83 -6.06 13.25
CA GLY A 60 5.24 -6.41 13.24
C GLY A 60 5.57 -7.66 12.41
N PRO A 61 6.88 -7.92 12.19
CA PRO A 61 7.36 -8.93 11.26
C PRO A 61 7.08 -10.38 11.70
N GLU A 62 6.82 -10.61 12.99
CA GLU A 62 6.52 -11.91 13.59
C GLU A 62 5.06 -12.37 13.35
N ALA A 63 4.18 -11.46 12.93
CA ALA A 63 2.74 -11.76 12.79
C ALA A 63 2.43 -12.65 11.58
N LEU A 64 3.21 -12.53 10.50
CA LEU A 64 3.07 -13.32 9.27
C LEU A 64 4.45 -13.55 8.63
N PRO A 65 4.65 -14.69 7.93
CA PRO A 65 5.91 -14.98 7.28
C PRO A 65 6.25 -13.92 6.23
N ALA A 66 7.54 -13.62 6.10
CA ALA A 66 8.01 -12.67 5.11
C ALA A 66 7.82 -13.21 3.69
N PRO A 67 7.35 -12.36 2.75
CA PRO A 67 7.46 -12.69 1.35
C PRO A 67 8.93 -12.94 0.97
N PRO A 68 9.20 -13.90 0.09
CA PRO A 68 10.55 -14.09 -0.44
C PRO A 68 11.01 -12.81 -1.15
N GLY A 69 12.23 -12.35 -0.84
CA GLY A 69 12.81 -11.15 -1.44
C GLY A 69 12.44 -9.82 -0.80
N THR A 70 11.66 -9.80 0.30
CA THR A 70 11.30 -8.55 1.00
C THR A 70 12.53 -7.82 1.57
N ASP A 71 13.52 -8.57 2.06
CA ASP A 71 14.79 -8.03 2.59
C ASP A 71 15.83 -7.78 1.51
N THR A 72 15.54 -8.12 0.25
CA THR A 72 16.47 -7.86 -0.86
C THR A 72 16.13 -6.49 -1.46
N PRO A 73 17.00 -5.48 -1.30
CA PRO A 73 16.75 -4.18 -1.91
C PRO A 73 16.63 -4.36 -3.43
N PRO A 74 15.71 -3.63 -4.09
CA PRO A 74 15.57 -3.72 -5.53
C PRO A 74 16.89 -3.34 -6.20
N PRO A 75 17.27 -4.00 -7.31
CA PRO A 75 18.50 -3.66 -8.01
C PRO A 75 18.47 -2.18 -8.40
N PRO A 76 19.60 -1.46 -8.26
CA PRO A 76 19.67 -0.04 -8.57
C PRO A 76 19.20 0.16 -10.02
N ARG A 77 18.14 0.96 -10.20
CA ARG A 77 17.68 1.35 -11.54
C ARG A 77 18.79 2.17 -12.19
N VAL A 78 19.59 1.51 -13.03
CA VAL A 78 20.50 2.21 -13.93
C VAL A 78 19.62 2.99 -14.90
N ARG A 79 19.44 4.28 -14.65
CA ARG A 79 18.87 5.19 -15.66
C ARG A 79 19.82 5.14 -16.85
N LYS A 80 19.40 4.45 -17.92
CA LYS A 80 20.09 4.52 -19.20
C LYS A 80 20.15 6.00 -19.60
N SER A 81 21.34 6.58 -19.64
CA SER A 81 21.52 7.93 -20.17
C SER A 81 20.94 7.98 -21.58
N LYS A 82 20.08 8.97 -21.87
CA LYS A 82 19.64 9.22 -23.23
C LYS A 82 20.89 9.44 -24.09
N PRO A 83 20.97 8.84 -25.30
CA PRO A 83 22.05 9.15 -26.23
C PRO A 83 22.10 10.66 -26.44
N VAL A 84 23.25 11.28 -26.18
CA VAL A 84 23.49 12.67 -26.57
C VAL A 84 23.53 12.66 -28.09
N SER A 85 22.60 13.38 -28.74
CA SER A 85 22.62 13.58 -30.18
C SER A 85 23.98 14.15 -30.58
N PRO A 86 24.64 13.64 -31.64
CA PRO A 86 25.91 14.20 -32.10
C PRO A 86 25.74 15.70 -32.42
N PRO A 87 26.75 16.54 -32.15
CA PRO A 87 26.69 17.95 -32.53
C PRO A 87 26.52 18.08 -34.05
N GLU A 88 25.57 18.92 -34.47
CA GLU A 88 25.37 19.21 -35.89
C GLU A 88 26.67 19.75 -36.51
N LYS A 89 27.05 19.23 -37.68
CA LYS A 89 28.22 19.74 -38.41
C LYS A 89 28.00 21.22 -38.75
N PRO A 90 29.04 22.07 -38.68
CA PRO A 90 28.94 23.46 -39.11
C PRO A 90 28.47 23.55 -40.56
N LYS A 91 27.44 24.35 -40.83
CA LYS A 91 27.06 24.71 -42.20
C LYS A 91 28.24 25.43 -42.85
N ALA A 92 28.70 24.94 -44.00
CA ALA A 92 29.69 25.62 -44.82
C ALA A 92 29.17 27.01 -45.26
N PRO A 93 30.02 28.04 -45.33
CA PRO A 93 29.61 29.35 -45.82
C PRO A 93 29.25 29.29 -47.32
N PRO A 94 28.33 30.14 -47.79
CA PRO A 94 27.98 30.19 -49.20
C PRO A 94 29.17 30.66 -50.03
N THR A 95 29.52 29.90 -51.07
CA THR A 95 30.47 30.31 -52.10
C THR A 95 29.76 31.31 -53.01
N ASN A 96 30.33 32.51 -53.18
CA ASN A 96 30.10 33.37 -54.33
C ASN A 96 31.41 33.47 -55.10
#